data_AF-A0A101D0D0-F1
#
_entry.id   AF-A0A101D0D0-F1
#
_cell.length_a   1.000
_cell.length_b   1.000
_cell.length_c   1.000
_cell.angle_alpha   90.00
_cell.angle_beta   90.00
_cell.angle_gamma   90.00
#
_symmetry.space_group_name_H-M   'P 1'
#
loop_
_entity.id
_entity.type
_entity.pdbx_description
1 polymer ?
#
loop_
_entity_poly.entity_id
_entity_poly.type
_entity_poly.pdbx_seq_one_letter_code
_entity_poly.pdbx_strand_id
1 'polypeptide(L)'
;MAGDEYTIADMAIHPWYGALVKNRVYEAAEFLEAHTYKNVLRWTEEIDQRPAVKRGRIVNRTWGEPNEQLHERHEASDFELRTQDKLADGE
;
A
#
# COMPACT_ATOMS: atom_id res chain seq x y z
N MET A 1 -7.52 10.29 -11.04
CA MET A 1 -8.88 10.59 -10.52
C MET A 1 -9.36 11.98 -10.93
N ALA A 2 -8.58 13.03 -10.69
CA ALA A 2 -8.96 14.43 -10.94
C ALA A 2 -8.51 14.96 -12.33
N GLY A 3 -8.49 14.10 -13.34
CA GLY A 3 -7.91 14.36 -14.66
C GLY A 3 -6.95 13.25 -15.09
N ASP A 4 -6.16 13.56 -16.11
CA ASP A 4 -5.26 12.60 -16.78
C ASP A 4 -3.96 12.35 -15.99
N GLU A 5 -3.57 13.30 -15.15
CA GLU A 5 -2.32 13.25 -14.40
C GLU A 5 -2.51 12.79 -12.95
N TYR A 6 -1.47 12.18 -12.38
CA TYR A 6 -1.44 11.76 -10.98
C TYR A 6 -1.33 12.97 -10.04
N THR A 7 -2.22 13.04 -9.05
CA THR A 7 -2.28 14.18 -8.12
C THR A 7 -2.35 13.72 -6.66
N ILE A 8 -2.32 14.69 -5.74
CA ILE A 8 -2.57 14.44 -4.31
C ILE A 8 -3.98 13.89 -4.04
N ALA A 9 -4.95 14.11 -4.93
CA ALA A 9 -6.27 13.50 -4.80
C ALA A 9 -6.16 11.96 -4.92
N ASP A 10 -5.32 11.47 -5.83
CA ASP A 10 -5.04 10.04 -5.96
C ASP A 10 -4.31 9.51 -4.72
N MET A 11 -3.35 10.27 -4.17
CA MET A 11 -2.67 9.93 -2.90
C MET A 11 -3.65 9.81 -1.73
N ALA A 12 -4.65 10.68 -1.65
CA ALA A 12 -5.62 10.69 -0.55
C ALA A 12 -6.63 9.54 -0.66
N ILE A 13 -7.08 9.22 -1.88
CA ILE A 13 -8.10 8.20 -2.13
C ILE A 13 -7.51 6.79 -2.08
N HIS A 14 -6.30 6.61 -2.62
CA HIS A 14 -5.72 5.27 -2.86
C HIS A 14 -5.53 4.41 -1.61
N PRO A 15 -5.01 4.92 -0.47
CA PRO A 15 -4.83 4.13 0.73
C PRO A 15 -6.14 3.56 1.30
N TRP A 16 -7.29 4.18 0.98
CA TRP A 16 -8.61 3.72 1.40
C TRP A 16 -9.24 2.81 0.35
N TYR A 17 -9.53 3.35 -0.83
CA TYR A 17 -10.30 2.63 -1.86
C TYR A 17 -9.46 1.56 -2.54
N GLY A 18 -8.19 1.84 -2.82
CA GLY A 18 -7.27 0.87 -3.41
C GLY A 18 -7.01 -0.30 -2.46
N ALA A 19 -6.78 -0.01 -1.17
CA ALA A 19 -6.64 -1.05 -0.16
C ALA A 19 -7.91 -1.90 -0.02
N LEU A 20 -9.10 -1.28 -0.02
CA LEU A 20 -10.37 -1.98 0.07
C LEU A 20 -10.59 -2.93 -1.11
N VAL A 21 -10.45 -2.46 -2.35
CA VAL A 21 -10.70 -3.30 -3.54
C VAL A 21 -9.65 -4.39 -3.75
N LYS A 22 -8.45 -4.23 -3.16
CA LYS A 22 -7.41 -5.28 -3.11
C LYS A 22 -7.51 -6.17 -1.87
N ASN A 23 -8.59 -6.05 -1.09
CA ASN A 23 -8.85 -6.79 0.14
C ASN A 23 -7.75 -6.68 1.22
N ARG A 24 -7.03 -5.56 1.27
CA ARG A 24 -5.96 -5.32 2.24
C ARG A 24 -6.48 -4.82 3.60
N VAL A 25 -7.75 -4.42 3.65
CA VAL A 25 -8.42 -3.89 4.84
C VAL A 25 -9.81 -4.53 4.98
N TYR A 26 -10.21 -4.76 6.22
CA TYR A 26 -11.55 -5.21 6.64
C TYR A 26 -12.04 -6.56 6.11
N GLU A 27 -11.29 -7.25 5.24
CA GLU A 27 -11.72 -8.49 4.58
C GLU A 27 -13.07 -8.34 3.85
N ALA A 28 -13.36 -7.13 3.36
CA ALA A 28 -14.69 -6.74 2.87
C ALA A 28 -14.84 -6.80 1.34
N ALA A 29 -13.78 -7.13 0.59
CA ALA A 29 -13.81 -7.02 -0.87
C ALA A 29 -14.83 -7.96 -1.53
N GLU A 30 -15.02 -9.16 -1.00
CA GLU A 30 -16.04 -10.11 -1.50
C GLU A 30 -17.45 -9.60 -1.21
N PHE A 31 -17.70 -9.17 0.04
CA PHE A 31 -19.01 -8.66 0.47
C PHE A 31 -19.46 -7.44 -0.34
N LEU A 32 -18.53 -6.56 -0.72
CA LEU A 32 -18.80 -5.38 -1.54
C LEU A 32 -18.74 -5.65 -3.05
N GLU A 33 -18.56 -6.91 -3.46
CA GLU A 33 -18.38 -7.31 -4.85
C GLU A 33 -17.30 -6.48 -5.57
N ALA A 34 -16.19 -6.19 -4.88
CA ALA A 34 -15.19 -5.24 -5.35
C ALA A 34 -14.57 -5.60 -6.72
N HIS A 35 -14.60 -6.90 -7.06
CA HIS A 35 -14.18 -7.42 -8.36
C HIS A 35 -14.96 -6.82 -9.55
N THR A 36 -16.14 -6.24 -9.32
CA THR A 36 -16.97 -5.57 -10.34
C THR A 36 -16.50 -4.14 -10.67
N TYR A 37 -15.76 -3.48 -9.76
CA TYR A 37 -15.28 -2.11 -9.93
C TYR A 37 -14.03 -2.03 -10.83
N LYS A 38 -14.16 -2.43 -12.10
CA LYS A 38 -13.04 -2.59 -13.05
C LYS A 38 -12.15 -1.36 -13.17
N ASN A 39 -12.74 -0.15 -13.21
CA ASN A 39 -11.98 1.10 -13.34
C ASN A 39 -11.17 1.44 -12.09
N VAL A 40 -11.72 1.16 -10.91
CA VAL A 40 -11.02 1.37 -9.62
C VAL A 40 -9.90 0.36 -9.49
N LEU A 41 -10.12 -0.89 -9.88
CA LEU A 41 -9.08 -1.93 -9.90
C LEU A 41 -7.92 -1.57 -10.84
N ARG A 42 -8.20 -1.15 -12.08
CA ARG A 42 -7.17 -0.69 -13.02
C ARG A 42 -6.36 0.48 -12.45
N TRP A 43 -7.05 1.52 -11.97
CA TRP A 43 -6.40 2.69 -11.35
C TRP A 43 -5.57 2.32 -10.12
N THR A 44 -6.06 1.41 -9.28
CA THR A 44 -5.32 0.92 -8.10
C THR A 44 -4.04 0.20 -8.51
N GLU A 45 -4.12 -0.68 -9.50
CA GLU A 45 -2.95 -1.42 -9.99
C GLU A 45 -1.88 -0.47 -10.58
N GLU A 46 -2.30 0.53 -11.37
CA GLU A 46 -1.39 1.55 -11.91
C GLU A 46 -0.65 2.32 -10.80
N ILE A 47 -1.35 2.72 -9.72
CA ILE A 47 -0.74 3.45 -8.60
C ILE A 47 0.15 2.54 -7.76
N ASP A 48 -0.27 1.29 -7.51
CA ASP A 48 0.49 0.29 -6.75
C ASP A 48 1.86 0.01 -7.37
N GLN A 49 2.01 0.16 -8.70
CA GLN A 49 3.30 -0.06 -9.36
C GLN A 49 4.33 1.04 -9.11
N ARG A 50 3.91 2.22 -8.61
CA ARG A 50 4.81 3.36 -8.39
C ARG A 50 5.80 3.06 -7.26
N PRO A 51 7.12 3.18 -7.47
CA PRO A 51 8.12 2.87 -6.44
C PRO A 51 7.93 3.66 -5.13
N ALA A 52 7.49 4.92 -5.22
CA ALA A 52 7.21 5.74 -4.05
C ALA A 52 5.99 5.26 -3.25
N VAL A 53 4.96 4.72 -3.91
CA VAL A 53 3.78 4.14 -3.24
C VAL A 53 4.17 2.86 -2.52
N LYS A 54 4.93 1.97 -3.19
CA LYS A 54 5.46 0.73 -2.59
C LYS A 54 6.27 0.99 -1.32
N ARG A 55 7.10 2.04 -1.30
CA ARG A 55 7.86 2.45 -0.11
C ARG A 55 7.00 3.14 0.93
N GLY A 56 6.19 4.12 0.54
CA GLY A 56 5.40 4.93 1.47
C GLY A 56 4.37 4.11 2.26
N ARG A 57 3.75 3.12 1.63
CA ARG A 57 2.69 2.31 2.25
C ARG A 57 3.15 1.44 3.43
N ILE A 58 4.46 1.23 3.59
CA ILE A 58 5.01 0.35 4.64
C ILE A 58 5.57 1.13 5.82
N VAL A 59 5.76 2.45 5.68
CA VAL A 59 6.27 3.31 6.76
C VAL A 59 5.22 3.41 7.88
N ASN A 60 5.65 3.24 9.12
CA ASN A 60 4.83 3.18 10.34
C ASN A 60 3.78 2.06 10.35
N ARG A 61 3.89 1.07 9.48
CA ARG A 61 2.97 -0.07 9.42
C ARG A 61 3.49 -1.20 10.31
N THR A 62 2.66 -1.66 11.24
CA THR A 62 2.99 -2.70 12.24
C THR A 62 2.19 -3.99 12.05
N TRP A 63 1.69 -4.24 10.84
CA TRP A 63 0.82 -5.37 10.52
C TRP A 63 0.96 -5.75 9.04
N GLY A 64 0.50 -6.97 8.69
CA GLY A 64 0.68 -7.56 7.36
C GLY A 64 1.94 -8.41 7.28
N GLU A 65 2.46 -8.65 6.09
CA GLU A 65 3.70 -9.42 5.91
C GLU A 65 4.91 -8.66 6.50
N PRO A 66 5.86 -9.32 7.18
CA PRO A 66 7.01 -8.64 7.79
C PRO A 66 7.86 -7.81 6.82
N ASN A 67 7.99 -8.23 5.57
CA ASN A 67 8.70 -7.47 4.53
C ASN A 67 7.94 -6.22 4.04
N GLU A 68 6.67 -6.08 4.42
CA GLU A 68 5.84 -4.90 4.17
C GLU A 68 5.64 -4.03 5.43
N GLN A 69 6.48 -4.22 6.45
CA GLN A 69 6.45 -3.46 7.69
C GLN A 69 7.77 -2.71 7.88
N LEU A 70 7.68 -1.39 8.02
CA LEU A 70 8.78 -0.54 8.46
C LEU A 70 8.25 0.36 9.59
N HIS A 71 8.48 -0.05 10.84
CA HIS A 71 7.87 0.62 12.01
C HIS A 71 8.25 2.10 12.12
N GLU A 72 9.49 2.44 11.75
CA GLU A 72 9.97 3.81 11.73
C GLU A 72 10.89 4.03 10.52
N ARG A 73 10.90 5.25 9.98
CA ARG A 73 11.82 5.65 8.93
C ARG A 73 12.56 6.90 9.38
N HIS A 74 13.88 6.80 9.44
CA HIS A 74 14.79 7.90 9.77
C HIS A 74 15.78 8.19 8.63
N GLU A 75 16.05 7.21 7.76
CA GLU A 75 16.92 7.35 6.58
C GLU A 75 16.43 6.53 5.37
N ALA A 76 17.12 6.64 4.24
CA ALA A 76 16.72 5.94 3.01
C ALA A 76 17.08 4.44 3.03
N SER A 77 18.21 4.09 3.65
CA SER A 77 18.68 2.71 3.83
C SER A 77 17.77 1.86 4.71
N ASP A 78 16.86 2.46 5.49
CA ASP A 78 15.93 1.72 6.35
C ASP A 78 15.06 0.73 5.55
N PHE A 79 14.71 1.03 4.30
CA PHE A 79 13.97 0.10 3.44
C PHE A 79 14.78 -1.17 3.11
N GLU A 80 16.11 -1.05 3.06
CA GLU A 80 17.03 -2.14 2.72
C GLU A 80 17.46 -2.93 3.96
N LEU A 81 17.47 -2.30 5.15
CA LEU A 81 18.12 -2.86 6.33
C LEU A 81 17.18 -3.06 7.54
N ARG A 82 16.03 -2.38 7.58
CA ARG A 82 15.19 -2.27 8.79
C ARG A 82 13.72 -2.62 8.62
N THR A 83 13.35 -3.29 7.53
CA THR A 83 12.03 -3.91 7.45
C THR A 83 11.92 -5.07 8.43
N GLN A 84 10.72 -5.37 8.90
CA GLN A 84 10.53 -6.28 10.05
C GLN A 84 11.01 -7.71 9.76
N ASP A 85 10.96 -8.18 8.51
CA ASP A 85 11.57 -9.44 8.08
C ASP A 85 13.08 -9.51 8.37
N LYS A 86 13.80 -8.39 8.23
CA LYS A 86 15.25 -8.34 8.46
C LYS A 86 15.64 -8.23 9.93
N LEU A 87 14.71 -7.74 10.76
CA LEU A 87 14.94 -7.56 12.19
C LEU A 87 14.49 -8.78 13.00
N ALA A 88 13.42 -9.46 12.58
CA ALA A 88 12.89 -10.63 13.27
C ALA A 88 13.78 -11.88 13.14
N ASP A 89 14.57 -11.99 12.07
CA ASP A 89 15.52 -13.11 11.87
C ASP A 89 16.76 -13.03 12.80
N GLY A 90 16.88 -11.97 13.62
CA GLY A 90 18.00 -11.73 14.53
C GLY A 90 17.76 -12.13 16.00
N GLU A 91 16.57 -12.63 16.33
CA GLU A 91 16.22 -13.21 17.67
C GLU A 91 16.23 -14.74 17.63
#